data_AF-A0A7Y5NVG5-F1
#
_entry.id   AF-A0A7Y5NVG5-F1
#
_cell.length_a   1.000
_cell.length_b   1.000
_cell.length_c   1.000
_cell.angle_alpha   90.00
_cell.angle_beta   90.00
_cell.angle_gamma   90.00
#
_symmetry.space_group_name_H-M   'P 1'
#
loop_
_entity.id
_entity.type
_entity.pdbx_description
1 polymer ?
#
loop_
_entity_poly.entity_id
_entity_poly.type
_entity_poly.pdbx_seq_one_letter_code
_entity_poly.pdbx_strand_id
1 'polypeptide(L)'
;MSSFRLAVDKALAAVPPFSRPTSEAILEIAYLAMAVDEQLHDEEIDAFSVIAASMIGGRAKASSTAYRGSNDKGGPRELDDAALRMWLDRFSGDLDRESIQQRLQAAVSSLGDDRNARLAAYRVACLMAMSDLDAADREFEFDLDLIATLGLTQDEADRIVEEVNAAVAPTEN
;
A
#
# COMPACT_ATOMS: atom_id res chain seq x y z
N MET A 1 -19.78 -0.87 -5.14
CA MET A 1 -18.34 -0.69 -4.88
C MET A 1 -18.07 -1.36 -3.54
N SER A 2 -17.09 -2.27 -3.45
CA SER A 2 -16.78 -2.93 -2.17
C SER A 2 -16.48 -1.89 -1.10
N SER A 3 -16.93 -2.12 0.15
CA SER A 3 -16.72 -1.22 1.29
C SER A 3 -15.24 -0.89 1.48
N PHE A 4 -14.37 -1.89 1.27
CA PHE A 4 -12.92 -1.76 1.36
C PHE A 4 -12.35 -0.74 0.37
N ARG A 5 -12.83 -0.72 -0.88
CA ARG A 5 -12.34 0.22 -1.89
C ARG A 5 -12.66 1.67 -1.56
N LEU A 6 -13.84 1.92 -0.97
CA LEU A 6 -14.19 3.26 -0.50
C LEU A 6 -13.27 3.69 0.66
N ALA A 7 -12.94 2.74 1.55
CA ALA A 7 -12.00 2.97 2.63
C ALA A 7 -10.59 3.27 2.12
N VAL A 8 -10.07 2.52 1.14
CA VAL A 8 -8.79 2.77 0.49
C VAL A 8 -8.76 4.16 -0.17
N ASP A 9 -9.79 4.51 -0.95
CA ASP A 9 -9.87 5.83 -1.58
C ASP A 9 -9.90 6.97 -0.52
N LYS A 10 -10.59 6.77 0.60
CA LYS A 10 -10.65 7.73 1.71
C LYS A 10 -9.32 7.84 2.46
N ALA A 11 -8.67 6.71 2.75
CA ALA A 11 -7.40 6.66 3.45
C ALA A 11 -6.27 7.29 2.61
N LEU A 12 -6.26 7.02 1.30
CA LEU A 12 -5.26 7.55 0.38
C LEU A 12 -5.56 8.98 -0.10
N ALA A 13 -6.70 9.57 0.24
CA ALA A 13 -7.04 10.95 -0.14
C ALA A 13 -6.04 11.98 0.39
N ALA A 14 -5.43 11.72 1.56
CA ALA A 14 -4.42 12.58 2.18
C ALA A 14 -3.00 12.36 1.62
N VAL A 15 -2.78 11.31 0.82
CA VAL A 15 -1.47 10.94 0.28
C VAL A 15 -1.18 11.78 -0.97
N PRO A 16 -0.06 12.52 -1.07
CA PRO A 16 0.23 13.40 -2.21
C PRO A 16 0.77 12.66 -3.44
N PRO A 17 0.85 13.34 -4.60
CA PRO A 17 1.78 13.14 -5.69
C PRO A 17 2.99 12.26 -5.50
N PHE A 18 3.08 11.04 -6.03
CA PHE A 18 4.39 10.37 -6.10
C PHE A 18 4.80 10.06 -7.52
N SER A 19 6.11 10.10 -7.74
CA SER A 19 6.71 9.55 -8.95
C SER A 19 6.40 8.06 -9.03
N ARG A 20 6.48 7.49 -10.24
CA ARG A 20 6.32 6.04 -10.39
C ARG A 20 7.32 5.27 -9.51
N PRO A 21 8.65 5.52 -9.57
CA PRO A 21 9.62 4.85 -8.69
C PRO A 21 9.28 4.91 -7.19
N THR A 22 8.87 6.09 -6.70
CA THR A 22 8.45 6.28 -5.31
C THR A 22 7.21 5.45 -4.97
N SER A 23 6.25 5.40 -5.89
CA SER A 23 5.04 4.58 -5.73
C SER A 23 5.38 3.09 -5.73
N GLU A 24 6.32 2.65 -6.56
CA GLU A 24 6.77 1.24 -6.58
C GLU A 24 7.44 0.87 -5.24
N ALA A 25 8.27 1.76 -4.68
CA ALA A 25 8.92 1.54 -3.39
C ALA A 25 7.91 1.50 -2.22
N ILE A 26 6.90 2.38 -2.23
CA ILE A 26 5.81 2.34 -1.25
C ILE A 26 5.05 1.01 -1.31
N LEU A 27 4.74 0.54 -2.53
CA LEU A 27 4.04 -0.73 -2.73
C LEU A 27 4.91 -1.94 -2.35
N GLU A 28 6.21 -1.88 -2.57
CA GLU A 28 7.14 -2.93 -2.13
C GLU A 28 7.15 -3.02 -0.59
N ILE A 29 7.23 -1.89 0.11
CA ILE A 29 7.19 -1.85 1.58
C ILE A 29 5.88 -2.49 2.10
N ALA A 30 4.75 -2.15 1.48
CA ALA A 30 3.45 -2.72 1.85
C ALA A 30 3.37 -4.23 1.56
N TYR A 31 3.92 -4.69 0.44
CA TYR A 31 4.01 -6.11 0.13
C TYR A 31 4.89 -6.86 1.14
N LEU A 32 6.03 -6.29 1.51
CA LEU A 32 6.94 -6.91 2.49
C LEU A 32 6.31 -7.02 3.87
N ALA A 33 5.44 -6.09 4.25
CA ALA A 33 4.70 -6.13 5.51
C ALA A 33 3.70 -7.30 5.56
N MET A 34 3.07 -7.59 4.43
CA MET A 34 2.14 -8.70 4.26
C MET A 34 2.88 -10.05 4.19
N ALA A 35 3.98 -10.11 3.44
CA ALA A 35 4.70 -11.37 3.22
C ALA A 35 5.56 -11.85 4.41
N VAL A 36 5.40 -11.26 5.62
CA VAL A 36 6.20 -11.59 6.82
C VAL A 36 5.91 -12.99 7.34
N ASP A 37 4.69 -13.48 7.18
CA ASP A 37 4.25 -14.80 7.62
C ASP A 37 4.46 -15.89 6.55
N GLU A 38 5.04 -15.52 5.40
CA GLU A 38 5.27 -16.34 4.21
C GLU A 38 4.00 -16.86 3.52
N GLN A 39 2.82 -16.31 3.84
CA GLN A 39 1.55 -16.69 3.25
C GLN A 39 0.84 -15.46 2.67
N LEU A 40 0.27 -15.61 1.47
CA LEU A 40 -0.54 -14.56 0.86
C LEU A 40 -1.91 -15.15 0.57
N HIS A 41 -2.92 -14.63 1.23
CA HIS A 41 -4.32 -15.00 1.04
C HIS A 41 -4.93 -14.22 -0.13
N ASP A 42 -5.98 -14.78 -0.72
CA ASP A 42 -6.66 -14.17 -1.88
C ASP A 42 -7.21 -12.78 -1.53
N GLU A 43 -7.67 -12.58 -0.29
CA GLU A 43 -8.14 -11.30 0.22
C GLU A 43 -7.06 -10.21 0.24
N GLU A 44 -5.82 -10.58 0.58
CA GLU A 44 -4.69 -9.66 0.63
C GLU A 44 -4.19 -9.32 -0.78
N ILE A 45 -4.22 -10.30 -1.70
CA ILE A 45 -3.94 -10.10 -3.11
C ILE A 45 -4.94 -9.12 -3.73
N ASP A 46 -6.23 -9.31 -3.43
CA ASP A 46 -7.30 -8.41 -3.86
C ASP A 46 -7.09 -7.00 -3.29
N ALA A 47 -6.77 -6.88 -1.99
CA ALA A 47 -6.49 -5.61 -1.34
C ALA A 47 -5.29 -4.87 -1.95
N PHE A 48 -4.19 -5.59 -2.17
CA PHE A 48 -3.00 -5.08 -2.83
C PHE A 48 -3.33 -4.56 -4.23
N SER A 49 -4.15 -5.28 -5.00
CA SER A 49 -4.55 -4.87 -6.36
C SER A 49 -5.27 -3.52 -6.37
N VAL A 50 -6.16 -3.29 -5.39
CA VAL A 50 -6.95 -2.05 -5.26
C VAL A 50 -6.05 -0.88 -4.86
N ILE A 51 -5.17 -1.11 -3.89
CA ILE A 51 -4.22 -0.11 -3.40
C ILE A 51 -3.23 0.28 -4.50
N ALA A 52 -2.63 -0.70 -5.17
CA ALA A 52 -1.68 -0.47 -6.25
C ALA A 52 -2.33 0.26 -7.44
N ALA A 53 -3.57 -0.10 -7.79
CA ALA A 53 -4.33 0.63 -8.80
C ALA A 53 -4.66 2.07 -8.39
N SER A 54 -4.92 2.34 -7.10
CA SER A 54 -5.14 3.69 -6.60
C SER A 54 -3.87 4.54 -6.69
N MET A 55 -2.72 3.97 -6.29
CA MET A 55 -1.43 4.65 -6.32
C MET A 55 -0.89 4.88 -7.73
N ILE A 56 -0.97 3.88 -8.60
CA ILE A 56 -0.40 3.93 -9.95
C ILE A 56 -1.42 4.49 -10.96
N GLY A 57 -2.67 4.04 -10.89
CA GLY A 57 -3.74 4.36 -11.84
C GLY A 57 -4.54 5.62 -11.50
N GLY A 58 -4.60 6.02 -10.22
CA GLY A 58 -5.41 7.15 -9.77
C GLY A 58 -4.98 8.53 -10.29
N ARG A 59 -3.77 8.68 -10.83
CA ARG A 59 -3.19 10.00 -11.15
C ARG A 59 -2.77 10.26 -12.59
N ALA A 60 -2.79 9.25 -13.46
CA ALA A 60 -2.58 9.45 -14.90
C ALA A 60 -3.67 10.34 -15.55
N LYS A 61 -4.84 10.50 -14.89
CA LYS A 61 -5.92 11.39 -15.35
C LYS A 61 -5.80 12.85 -14.92
N ALA A 62 -4.93 13.19 -13.96
CA ALA A 62 -4.77 14.58 -13.52
C ALA A 62 -3.84 15.41 -14.43
N SER A 63 -3.11 14.76 -15.35
CA SER A 63 -2.14 15.41 -16.25
C SER A 63 -2.51 15.38 -17.73
N SER A 64 -3.65 14.77 -18.12
CA SER A 64 -4.06 14.66 -19.53
C SER A 64 -5.33 15.42 -19.84
N THR A 65 -5.22 16.75 -19.93
CA THR A 65 -6.17 17.60 -20.67
C THR A 65 -5.99 17.41 -22.19
N ALA A 66 -6.01 16.17 -22.68
CA ALA A 66 -6.12 15.82 -24.11
C ALA A 66 -6.00 14.30 -24.29
N TYR A 67 -7.10 13.56 -24.30
CA TYR A 67 -7.42 12.75 -25.47
C TYR A 67 -8.88 12.29 -25.47
N ARG A 68 -9.39 12.26 -26.68
CA ARG A 68 -10.77 12.11 -27.11
C ARG A 68 -11.05 10.63 -27.36
N GLY A 69 -12.18 10.15 -26.83
CA GLY A 69 -12.90 9.00 -27.35
C GLY A 69 -12.31 7.64 -27.00
N SER A 70 -12.83 7.04 -25.93
CA SER A 70 -13.07 5.60 -25.87
C SER A 70 -14.26 5.37 -24.94
N ASN A 71 -15.22 4.57 -25.39
CA ASN A 71 -16.40 4.14 -24.66
C ASN A 71 -16.02 3.25 -23.48
N ASP A 72 -15.33 3.80 -22.48
CA ASP A 72 -14.95 3.06 -21.30
C ASP A 72 -16.02 3.27 -20.23
N LYS A 73 -17.00 2.34 -20.22
CA LYS A 73 -17.89 2.15 -19.07
C LYS A 73 -16.99 2.02 -17.84
N GLY A 74 -17.25 2.79 -16.79
CA GLY A 74 -16.48 2.79 -15.55
C GLY A 74 -16.39 1.42 -14.86
N GLY A 75 -15.53 0.54 -15.38
CA GLY A 75 -15.08 -0.72 -14.80
C GLY A 75 -13.96 -0.49 -13.79
N PRO A 76 -13.63 -1.51 -12.98
CA PRO A 76 -12.99 -1.30 -11.68
C PRO A 76 -11.56 -0.75 -11.80
N ARG A 77 -11.20 0.13 -10.86
CA ARG A 77 -9.82 0.58 -10.59
C ARG A 77 -9.09 -0.54 -9.83
N GLU A 78 -9.06 -1.71 -10.43
CA GLU A 78 -8.19 -2.82 -10.00
C GLU A 78 -7.08 -2.90 -11.05
N LEU A 79 -5.89 -3.33 -10.63
CA LEU A 79 -4.86 -3.67 -11.60
C LEU A 79 -5.40 -4.81 -12.46
N ASP A 80 -5.14 -4.76 -13.77
CA ASP A 80 -5.44 -5.93 -14.59
C ASP A 80 -4.63 -7.14 -14.09
N ASP A 81 -5.20 -8.35 -14.21
CA ASP A 81 -4.59 -9.58 -13.67
C ASP A 81 -3.14 -9.79 -14.15
N ALA A 82 -2.81 -9.34 -15.36
CA ALA A 82 -1.46 -9.49 -15.91
C ALA A 82 -0.48 -8.54 -15.23
N ALA A 83 -0.88 -7.29 -15.00
CA ALA A 83 -0.13 -6.31 -14.24
C ALA A 83 0.02 -6.75 -12.79
N LEU A 84 -1.06 -7.18 -12.14
CA LEU A 84 -1.03 -7.68 -10.76
C LEU A 84 -0.03 -8.85 -10.63
N ARG A 85 -0.11 -9.85 -11.51
CA ARG A 85 0.86 -10.97 -11.53
C ARG A 85 2.29 -10.51 -11.73
N MET A 86 2.53 -9.55 -12.63
CA MET A 86 3.88 -9.00 -12.82
C MET A 86 4.40 -8.29 -11.56
N TRP A 87 3.55 -7.60 -10.81
CA TRP A 87 3.92 -6.98 -9.54
C TRP A 87 4.19 -8.00 -8.44
N LEU A 88 3.32 -8.99 -8.30
CA LEU A 88 3.51 -10.07 -7.33
C LEU A 88 4.79 -10.87 -7.64
N ASP A 89 5.02 -11.24 -8.91
CA ASP A 89 6.24 -11.95 -9.35
C ASP A 89 7.52 -11.13 -9.11
N ARG A 90 7.44 -9.80 -9.31
CA ARG A 90 8.56 -8.89 -9.01
C ARG A 90 8.89 -8.87 -7.52
N PHE A 91 7.90 -9.02 -6.65
CA PHE A 91 8.08 -8.92 -5.20
C PHE A 91 8.19 -10.25 -4.48
N SER A 92 7.79 -11.36 -5.10
CA SER A 92 7.83 -12.73 -4.55
C SER A 92 9.22 -13.37 -4.57
N GLY A 93 10.28 -12.55 -4.45
CA GLY A 93 11.67 -13.03 -4.34
C GLY A 93 11.93 -13.74 -3.01
N ASP A 94 13.15 -13.66 -2.48
CA ASP A 94 13.45 -14.25 -1.17
C ASP A 94 12.64 -13.54 -0.06
N LEU A 95 11.82 -14.32 0.66
CA LEU A 95 10.93 -13.88 1.74
C LEU A 95 11.38 -14.37 3.12
N ASP A 96 12.62 -14.86 3.25
CA ASP A 96 13.17 -15.11 4.58
C ASP A 96 13.38 -13.77 5.33
N ARG A 97 13.41 -13.82 6.67
CA ARG A 97 13.50 -12.63 7.52
C ARG A 97 14.67 -11.70 7.16
N GLU A 98 15.82 -12.26 6.81
CA GLU A 98 17.00 -11.45 6.46
C GLU A 98 16.79 -10.74 5.13
N SER A 99 16.30 -11.47 4.12
CA SER A 99 15.96 -10.91 2.81
C SER A 99 14.87 -9.84 2.88
N ILE A 100 13.80 -10.06 3.66
CA ILE A 100 12.74 -9.06 3.89
C ILE A 100 13.34 -7.79 4.49
N GLN A 101 14.19 -7.91 5.51
CA GLN A 101 14.79 -6.75 6.17
C GLN A 101 15.73 -5.98 5.23
N GLN A 102 16.54 -6.67 4.44
CA GLN A 102 17.42 -6.04 3.44
C GLN A 102 16.61 -5.29 2.37
N ARG A 103 15.54 -5.90 1.87
CA ARG A 103 14.65 -5.29 0.88
C ARG A 103 13.89 -4.11 1.45
N LEU A 104 13.41 -4.20 2.69
CA LEU A 104 12.77 -3.10 3.39
C LEU A 104 13.72 -1.90 3.49
N GLN A 105 14.96 -2.14 3.93
CA GLN A 105 15.99 -1.09 4.01
C GLN A 105 16.28 -0.47 2.63
N ALA A 106 16.37 -1.28 1.58
CA ALA A 106 16.60 -0.80 0.22
C ALA A 106 15.43 0.05 -0.31
N ALA A 107 14.20 -0.42 -0.11
CA ALA A 107 12.98 0.29 -0.50
C ALA A 107 12.87 1.62 0.24
N VAL A 108 13.06 1.64 1.56
CA VAL A 108 13.07 2.88 2.35
C VAL A 108 14.20 3.83 1.93
N SER A 109 15.39 3.30 1.65
CA SER A 109 16.50 4.12 1.12
C SER A 109 16.15 4.78 -0.20
N SER A 110 15.37 4.10 -1.05
CA SER A 110 14.92 4.65 -2.34
C SER A 110 13.88 5.77 -2.19
N LEU A 111 13.16 5.83 -1.06
CA LEU A 111 12.29 6.96 -0.73
C LEU A 111 13.10 8.23 -0.39
N GLY A 112 14.37 8.07 -0.03
CA GLY A 112 15.23 9.16 0.42
C GLY A 112 14.68 9.87 1.67
N ASP A 113 14.87 11.18 1.74
CA ASP A 113 14.39 12.01 2.86
C ASP A 113 12.96 12.56 2.66
N ASP A 114 12.22 12.02 1.68
CA ASP A 114 10.83 12.43 1.44
C ASP A 114 9.93 11.92 2.58
N ARG A 115 9.66 12.83 3.51
CA ARG A 115 8.78 12.59 4.66
C ARG A 115 7.39 12.12 4.23
N ASN A 116 6.83 12.69 3.17
CA ASN A 116 5.49 12.33 2.72
C ASN A 116 5.48 10.91 2.15
N ALA A 117 6.52 10.54 1.41
CA ALA A 117 6.66 9.18 0.87
C ALA A 117 6.77 8.14 1.99
N ARG A 118 7.52 8.43 3.07
CA ARG A 118 7.64 7.56 4.24
C ARG A 118 6.32 7.40 5.00
N LEU A 119 5.60 8.50 5.25
CA LEU A 119 4.27 8.47 5.88
C LEU A 119 3.25 7.72 5.01
N ALA A 120 3.34 7.87 3.69
CA ALA A 120 2.50 7.13 2.75
C ALA A 120 2.82 5.63 2.75
N ALA A 121 4.11 5.26 2.80
CA ALA A 121 4.52 3.86 2.92
C ALA A 121 3.90 3.19 4.15
N TYR A 122 4.01 3.85 5.30
CA TYR A 122 3.40 3.35 6.53
C TYR A 122 1.87 3.25 6.44
N ARG A 123 1.21 4.29 5.91
CA ARG A 123 -0.25 4.27 5.72
C ARG A 123 -0.71 3.10 4.84
N VAL A 124 0.01 2.82 3.77
CA VAL A 124 -0.31 1.72 2.87
C VAL A 124 -0.07 0.38 3.55
N ALA A 125 1.00 0.24 4.33
CA ALA A 125 1.22 -0.95 5.15
C ALA A 125 0.08 -1.17 6.18
N CYS A 126 -0.38 -0.11 6.86
CA CYS A 126 -1.53 -0.23 7.77
C CYS A 126 -2.82 -0.67 7.05
N LEU A 127 -3.06 -0.18 5.83
CA LEU A 127 -4.22 -0.61 5.03
C LEU A 127 -4.14 -2.10 4.67
N MET A 128 -2.94 -2.61 4.41
CA MET A 128 -2.70 -4.03 4.15
C MET A 128 -2.93 -4.88 5.41
N ALA A 129 -2.37 -4.47 6.54
CA ALA A 129 -2.58 -5.16 7.82
C ALA A 129 -4.06 -5.21 8.24
N MET A 130 -4.88 -4.23 7.84
CA MET A 130 -6.32 -4.24 8.08
C MET A 130 -7.12 -5.09 7.08
N SER A 131 -6.53 -5.45 5.93
CA SER A 131 -7.15 -6.41 5.02
C SER A 131 -6.89 -7.86 5.44
N ASP A 132 -5.83 -8.10 6.21
CA ASP A 132 -5.61 -9.38 6.86
C ASP A 132 -6.43 -9.46 8.16
N LEU A 133 -7.16 -10.57 8.33
CA LEU A 133 -7.98 -10.85 9.52
C LEU A 133 -7.28 -11.82 10.48
N ASP A 134 -6.12 -12.36 10.12
CA ASP A 134 -5.35 -13.31 10.93
C ASP A 134 -4.01 -12.74 11.44
N ALA A 135 -3.87 -11.40 11.39
CA ALA A 135 -2.75 -10.61 11.90
C ALA A 135 -2.26 -11.10 13.28
N ALA A 136 -1.30 -12.03 13.23
CA ALA A 136 -0.71 -12.69 14.39
C ALA A 136 0.53 -11.92 14.85
N ASP A 137 0.97 -12.13 16.10
CA ASP A 137 2.05 -11.44 16.82
C ASP A 137 3.32 -11.03 16.02
N ARG A 138 3.61 -11.69 14.88
CA ARG A 138 4.73 -11.35 13.98
C ARG A 138 4.55 -10.02 13.24
N GLU A 139 3.32 -9.62 12.93
CA GLU A 139 3.06 -8.33 12.30
C GLU A 139 3.35 -7.17 13.25
N PHE A 140 3.14 -7.36 14.55
CA PHE A 140 3.46 -6.35 15.56
C PHE A 140 4.97 -6.12 15.67
N GLU A 141 5.78 -7.17 15.63
CA GLU A 141 7.25 -7.03 15.56
C GLU A 141 7.67 -6.29 14.28
N PHE A 142 7.06 -6.63 13.14
CA PHE A 142 7.35 -5.98 11.87
C PHE A 142 6.91 -4.51 11.84
N ASP A 143 5.78 -4.16 12.45
CA ASP A 143 5.28 -2.79 12.53
C ASP A 143 6.27 -1.88 13.29
N LEU A 144 6.82 -2.36 14.41
CA LEU A 144 7.85 -1.64 15.14
C LEU A 144 9.14 -1.45 14.32
N ASP A 145 9.58 -2.50 13.63
CA ASP A 145 10.75 -2.44 12.74
C ASP A 145 10.49 -1.50 11.55
N LEU A 146 9.26 -1.47 11.03
CA LEU A 146 8.84 -0.60 9.94
C LEU A 146 8.84 0.87 10.36
N ILE A 147 8.25 1.21 11.51
CA ILE A 147 8.26 2.56 12.11
C ILE A 147 9.70 3.04 12.27
N ALA A 148 10.57 2.20 12.86
CA ALA A 148 11.97 2.50 13.07
C ALA A 148 12.72 2.72 11.75
N THR A 149 12.51 1.84 10.77
CA THR A 149 13.20 1.90 9.46
C THR A 149 12.76 3.13 8.67
N LEU A 150 11.47 3.46 8.67
CA LEU A 150 10.94 4.67 8.05
C LEU A 150 11.34 5.96 8.79
N GLY A 151 11.87 5.84 10.01
CA GLY A 151 12.19 6.98 10.86
C GLY A 151 10.94 7.78 11.22
N LEU A 152 9.86 7.10 11.58
CA LEU A 152 8.64 7.71 12.11
C LEU A 152 8.72 7.79 13.64
N THR A 153 8.11 8.82 14.23
CA THR A 153 7.82 8.78 15.66
C THR A 153 6.58 7.93 15.92
N GLN A 154 6.45 7.45 17.16
CA GLN A 154 5.25 6.73 17.59
C GLN A 154 3.99 7.59 17.44
N ASP A 155 4.03 8.88 17.79
CA ASP A 155 2.90 9.80 17.60
C ASP A 155 2.43 9.92 16.14
N GLU A 156 3.35 9.84 15.18
CA GLU A 156 3.02 9.89 13.76
C GLU A 156 2.43 8.58 13.27
N ALA A 157 2.97 7.45 13.75
CA ALA A 157 2.44 6.13 13.47
C ALA A 157 1.01 5.99 14.01
N ASP A 158 0.80 6.33 15.29
CA ASP A 158 -0.50 6.31 15.95
C ASP A 158 -1.53 7.16 15.21
N ARG A 159 -1.16 8.39 14.81
CA ARG A 159 -2.05 9.24 14.01
C ARG A 159 -2.44 8.59 12.68
N ILE A 160 -1.50 7.96 11.97
CA ILE A 160 -1.80 7.29 10.70
C ILE A 160 -2.75 6.12 10.94
N VAL A 161 -2.50 5.30 11.96
CA VAL A 161 -3.36 4.18 12.32
C VAL A 161 -4.78 4.66 12.65
N GLU A 162 -4.93 5.73 13.42
CA GLU A 162 -6.23 6.36 13.71
C GLU A 162 -6.94 6.84 12.43
N GLU A 163 -6.21 7.51 11.53
CA GLU A 163 -6.79 7.99 10.26
C GLU A 163 -7.23 6.86 9.35
N VAL A 164 -6.44 5.79 9.26
CA VAL A 164 -6.78 4.59 8.48
C VAL A 164 -7.98 3.89 9.12
N ASN A 165 -7.99 3.70 10.43
CA ASN A 165 -9.14 3.13 11.15
C ASN A 165 -10.41 3.95 10.93
N ALA A 166 -10.35 5.27 11.00
CA ALA A 166 -11.48 6.15 10.72
C ALA A 166 -11.93 6.12 9.24
N ALA A 167 -11.04 5.73 8.32
CA ALA A 167 -11.36 5.53 6.92
C ALA A 167 -12.06 4.18 6.67
N VAL A 168 -11.66 3.14 7.39
CA VAL A 168 -12.17 1.76 7.26
C VAL A 168 -13.44 1.52 8.09
N ALA A 169 -13.61 2.22 9.21
CA ALA A 169 -14.78 2.09 10.08
C ALA A 169 -16.08 2.32 9.30
N PRO A 170 -17.09 1.43 9.43
CA PRO A 170 -18.37 1.61 8.79
C PRO A 170 -18.97 2.92 9.27
N THR A 171 -19.39 3.77 8.33
CA THR A 171 -20.15 4.97 8.68
C THR A 171 -21.52 4.47 9.14
N GLU A 172 -21.72 4.33 10.44
CA GLU A 172 -23.04 4.04 11.01
C GLU A 172 -24.00 5.14 10.51
N ASN A 173 -24.96 4.75 9.68
CA ASN A 173 -26.08 5.55 9.24
C ASN A 173 -27.31 5.20 10.09
#